data_AF-A0A2E7RHJ2-F1
#
_entry.id   AF-A0A2E7RHJ2-F1
#
_cell.length_a   1.000
_cell.length_b   1.000
_cell.length_c   1.000
_cell.angle_alpha   90.00
_cell.angle_beta   90.00
_cell.angle_gamma   90.00
#
_symmetry.space_group_name_H-M   'P 1'
#
loop_
_entity.id
_entity.type
_entity.pdbx_description
1 polymer ?
#
loop_
_entity_poly.entity_id
_entity_poly.type
_entity_poly.pdbx_seq_one_letter_code
_entity_poly.pdbx_strand_id
1 'polypeptide(L)'
;MSKHANPAAEKLETALLYFGRSPQELAAILETLLSPQLMEDFAKSAGKRKAGRAKPSQVLADAIIAQPKARAQVASFLHDVLPAPLKLPKSLVQGKHAIHLSGTAKLGVIRLELESEEEGDWLKGQEHLLAWSDSWQPAEPASQEKVQESTPAPKEIARAKKLEKEKRNLEQRIAASEKEIARLQDQVGSERGRRAQLKEEISELKSERDEALQRAAQSKKKLQGSQSVSKREAGLLEDVEKLSHRIGVVSQKVDILTHERDDLRACLEDYDHFLHMEEEEVPSFRDRPLTKPELELVGTVLEHNQTQGTSFRILVIGGGEPQFRHLDKFKEYAEVMGFQGEWRMAEYVSWNKEMKRLKQDMEKNYDALVILHWNRTTFTKNARAICNAKNQKPCITCHYEGFVNLRQTLQECLGQLLRRG
;
A
#
# COMPACT_ATOMS: atom_id res chain seq x y z
N MET A 1 13.16 -16.65 -23.11
CA MET A 1 14.42 -17.25 -23.58
C MET A 1 15.55 -16.63 -22.80
N SER A 2 16.13 -17.41 -21.89
CA SER A 2 17.26 -17.02 -21.03
C SER A 2 18.49 -16.80 -21.90
N LYS A 3 18.86 -15.55 -22.15
CA LYS A 3 20.21 -15.25 -22.67
C LYS A 3 21.16 -15.48 -21.51
N HIS A 4 22.11 -16.39 -21.69
CA HIS A 4 23.23 -16.58 -20.77
C HIS A 4 23.79 -15.21 -20.36
N ALA A 5 23.52 -14.80 -19.12
CA ALA A 5 24.07 -13.58 -18.60
C ALA A 5 25.57 -13.79 -18.45
N ASN A 6 26.37 -12.96 -19.12
CA ASN A 6 27.81 -13.00 -18.99
C ASN A 6 28.14 -12.54 -17.56
N PRO A 7 28.66 -13.43 -16.68
CA PRO A 7 28.86 -13.11 -15.27
C PRO A 7 29.81 -11.92 -15.06
N ALA A 8 30.70 -11.64 -16.01
CA ALA A 8 31.58 -10.48 -15.96
C ALA A 8 30.84 -9.17 -16.31
N ALA A 9 29.83 -9.21 -17.18
CA ALA A 9 29.00 -8.04 -17.47
C ALA A 9 28.11 -7.68 -16.26
N GLU A 10 27.61 -8.68 -15.52
CA GLU A 10 26.84 -8.45 -14.28
C GLU A 10 27.69 -7.78 -13.17
N LYS A 11 28.97 -8.14 -13.08
CA LYS A 11 29.92 -7.49 -12.16
C LYS A 11 30.15 -6.03 -12.53
N LEU A 12 30.32 -5.74 -13.83
CA LEU A 12 30.44 -4.37 -14.33
C LEU A 12 29.15 -3.55 -14.11
N GLU A 13 27.96 -4.16 -14.20
CA GLU A 13 26.72 -3.47 -13.82
C GLU A 13 26.74 -3.03 -12.35
N THR A 14 27.24 -3.90 -11.47
CA THR A 14 27.33 -3.62 -10.04
C THR A 14 28.34 -2.51 -9.75
N ALA A 15 29.50 -2.52 -10.42
CA ALA A 15 30.49 -1.45 -10.34
C ALA A 15 29.94 -0.10 -10.87
N LEU A 16 29.18 -0.11 -11.97
CA LEU A 16 28.54 1.10 -12.51
C LEU A 16 27.47 1.66 -11.55
N LEU A 17 26.74 0.81 -10.84
CA LEU A 17 25.82 1.23 -9.77
C LEU A 17 26.57 1.83 -8.58
N TYR A 18 27.72 1.27 -8.23
CA TYR A 18 28.59 1.80 -7.18
C TYR A 18 29.05 3.22 -7.51
N PHE A 19 29.55 3.45 -8.73
CA PHE A 19 29.92 4.79 -9.20
C PHE A 19 28.73 5.74 -9.32
N GLY A 20 27.53 5.20 -9.54
CA GLY A 20 26.27 5.94 -9.52
C GLY A 20 25.92 6.62 -8.19
N ARG A 21 26.66 6.34 -7.10
CA ARG A 21 26.56 7.09 -5.83
C ARG A 21 26.95 8.57 -6.01
N SER A 22 27.78 8.90 -6.99
CA SER A 22 28.10 10.27 -7.40
C SER A 22 27.87 10.44 -8.92
N PRO A 23 26.71 10.95 -9.34
CA PRO A 23 26.37 11.07 -10.77
C PRO A 23 27.35 11.94 -11.57
N GLN A 24 28.00 12.91 -10.92
CA GLN A 24 29.01 13.78 -11.54
C GLN A 24 30.32 13.03 -11.81
N GLU A 25 30.76 12.18 -10.88
CA GLU A 25 31.95 11.34 -11.06
C GLU A 25 31.70 10.24 -12.07
N LEU A 26 30.52 9.61 -12.04
CA LEU A 26 30.13 8.63 -13.06
C LEU A 26 30.13 9.27 -14.45
N ALA A 27 29.63 10.50 -14.60
CA ALA A 27 29.71 11.22 -15.87
C ALA A 27 31.16 11.45 -16.34
N ALA A 28 32.07 11.85 -15.44
CA ALA A 28 33.49 12.04 -15.78
C ALA A 28 34.20 10.73 -16.15
N ILE A 29 33.86 9.63 -15.47
CA ILE A 29 34.37 8.29 -15.78
C ILE A 29 33.87 7.85 -17.18
N LEU A 30 32.60 8.06 -17.49
CA LEU A 30 32.04 7.74 -18.81
C LEU A 30 32.68 8.57 -19.92
N GLU A 31 33.03 9.83 -19.67
CA GLU A 31 33.77 10.67 -20.62
C GLU A 31 35.19 10.16 -20.89
N THR A 32 35.77 9.40 -19.96
CA THR A 32 37.10 8.79 -20.12
C THR A 32 37.03 7.45 -20.86
N LEU A 33 35.96 6.67 -20.64
CA LEU A 33 35.81 5.31 -21.17
C LEU A 33 35.07 5.23 -22.51
N LEU A 34 34.22 6.21 -22.82
CA LEU A 34 33.38 6.20 -24.01
C LEU A 34 33.70 7.39 -24.90
N SER A 35 33.68 7.18 -26.22
CA SER A 35 33.79 8.28 -27.16
C SER A 35 32.54 9.18 -27.10
N PRO A 36 32.66 10.48 -27.44
CA PRO A 36 31.52 11.39 -27.45
C PRO A 36 30.33 10.89 -28.28
N GLN A 37 30.61 10.22 -29.42
CA GLN A 37 29.60 9.64 -30.29
C GLN A 37 28.84 8.49 -29.60
N LEU A 38 29.55 7.57 -28.95
CA LEU A 38 28.95 6.44 -28.24
C LEU A 38 28.13 6.90 -27.04
N MET A 39 28.61 7.91 -26.30
CA MET A 39 27.85 8.51 -25.19
C MET A 39 26.53 9.11 -25.68
N GLU A 40 26.52 9.77 -26.84
CA GLU A 40 25.29 10.29 -27.43
C GLU A 40 24.31 9.18 -27.83
N ASP A 41 24.81 8.09 -28.42
CA ASP A 41 23.98 7.00 -28.90
C ASP A 41 23.35 6.22 -27.74
N PHE A 42 24.11 5.96 -26.67
CA PHE A 42 23.55 5.39 -25.43
C PHE A 42 22.57 6.33 -24.72
N ALA A 43 22.86 7.64 -24.68
CA ALA A 43 21.94 8.61 -24.08
C ALA A 43 20.63 8.72 -24.88
N LYS A 44 20.68 8.61 -26.21
CA LYS A 44 19.48 8.56 -27.08
C LYS A 44 18.68 7.27 -26.86
N SER A 45 19.35 6.11 -26.79
CA SER A 45 18.68 4.81 -26.62
C SER A 45 17.98 4.66 -25.25
N ALA A 46 18.48 5.36 -24.22
CA ALA A 46 17.88 5.42 -22.89
C ALA A 46 16.62 6.31 -22.78
N GLY A 47 16.18 6.94 -23.89
CA GLY A 47 14.84 7.57 -24.00
C GLY A 47 14.66 8.90 -23.26
N LYS A 48 15.73 9.54 -22.78
CA LYS A 48 15.68 10.82 -22.05
C LYS A 48 16.46 11.93 -22.75
N ARG A 49 15.89 12.53 -23.80
CA ARG A 49 16.25 13.92 -24.15
C ARG A 49 15.08 14.83 -23.81
N LYS A 50 15.12 15.47 -22.62
CA LYS A 50 14.41 16.75 -22.43
C LYS A 50 15.24 17.81 -23.14
N ALA A 51 14.62 18.57 -24.04
CA ALA A 51 15.29 19.62 -24.79
C ALA A 51 15.87 20.68 -23.83
N GLY A 52 17.19 20.89 -23.93
CA GLY A 52 17.92 21.95 -23.23
C GLY A 52 18.63 21.52 -21.94
N ARG A 53 19.97 21.51 -22.01
CA ARG A 53 20.96 21.77 -20.93
C ARG A 53 21.76 20.63 -20.26
N ALA A 54 21.47 19.35 -20.40
CA ALA A 54 22.32 18.30 -19.80
C ALA A 54 23.36 17.74 -20.80
N LYS A 55 24.64 17.65 -20.40
CA LYS A 55 25.70 17.01 -21.20
C LYS A 55 25.36 15.53 -21.45
N PRO A 56 25.69 14.93 -22.62
CA PRO A 56 25.39 13.52 -22.90
C PRO A 56 25.86 12.54 -21.81
N SER A 57 27.03 12.81 -21.20
CA SER A 57 27.60 12.06 -20.09
C SER A 57 26.74 12.06 -18.82
N GLN A 58 26.14 13.20 -18.48
CA GLN A 58 25.23 13.35 -17.33
C GLN A 58 23.90 12.63 -17.56
N VAL A 59 23.35 12.75 -18.77
CA VAL A 59 22.12 12.05 -19.15
C VAL A 59 22.31 10.54 -19.09
N LEU A 60 23.47 10.05 -19.54
CA LEU A 60 23.82 8.64 -19.50
C LEU A 60 24.07 8.15 -18.07
N ALA A 61 24.76 8.92 -17.23
CA ALA A 61 24.96 8.61 -15.82
C ALA A 61 23.62 8.45 -15.08
N ASP A 62 22.69 9.39 -15.27
CA ASP A 62 21.33 9.32 -14.71
C ASP A 62 20.55 8.10 -15.24
N ALA A 63 20.75 7.74 -16.51
CA ALA A 63 20.12 6.57 -17.12
C ALA A 63 20.66 5.25 -16.56
N ILE A 64 21.97 5.13 -16.34
CA ILE A 64 22.61 3.93 -15.76
C ILE A 64 22.09 3.67 -14.33
N ILE A 65 21.88 4.74 -13.55
CA ILE A 65 21.34 4.64 -12.19
C ILE A 65 19.85 4.22 -12.24
N ALA A 66 19.06 4.88 -13.09
CA ALA A 66 17.61 4.74 -13.08
C ALA A 66 17.07 3.54 -13.90
N GLN A 67 17.79 3.09 -14.94
CA GLN A 67 17.29 2.11 -15.90
C GLN A 67 18.21 0.89 -15.98
N PRO A 68 17.77 -0.29 -15.49
CA PRO A 68 18.55 -1.53 -15.58
C PRO A 68 18.96 -1.90 -17.01
N LYS A 69 18.08 -1.63 -17.99
CA LYS A 69 18.36 -1.92 -19.40
C LYS A 69 19.50 -1.07 -19.98
N ALA A 70 19.56 0.22 -19.63
CA ALA A 70 20.64 1.11 -20.08
C ALA A 70 21.97 0.71 -19.44
N ARG A 71 21.93 0.37 -18.15
CA ARG A 71 23.09 -0.13 -17.42
C ARG A 71 23.64 -1.44 -18.01
N ALA A 72 22.78 -2.42 -18.28
CA ALA A 72 23.18 -3.68 -18.90
C ALA A 72 23.83 -3.49 -20.28
N GLN A 73 23.30 -2.56 -21.08
CA GLN A 73 23.87 -2.24 -22.40
C GLN A 73 25.26 -1.61 -22.30
N VAL A 74 25.45 -0.66 -21.37
CA VAL A 74 26.75 -0.02 -21.16
C VAL A 74 27.76 -1.01 -20.57
N ALA A 75 27.35 -1.83 -19.60
CA ALA A 75 28.21 -2.85 -19.00
C ALA A 75 28.66 -3.90 -20.02
N SER A 76 27.75 -4.38 -20.88
CA SER A 76 28.09 -5.30 -21.96
C SER A 76 29.09 -4.67 -22.94
N PHE A 77 28.87 -3.41 -23.33
CA PHE A 77 29.77 -2.72 -24.23
C PHE A 77 31.18 -2.53 -23.63
N LEU A 78 31.26 -2.11 -22.36
CA LEU A 78 32.54 -1.96 -21.68
C LEU A 78 33.27 -3.30 -21.54
N HIS A 79 32.55 -4.39 -21.28
CA HIS A 79 33.16 -5.72 -21.25
C HIS A 79 33.81 -6.12 -22.59
N ASP A 80 33.15 -5.76 -23.71
CA ASP A 80 33.60 -6.12 -25.05
C ASP A 80 34.75 -5.23 -25.54
N VAL A 81 34.82 -3.97 -25.09
CA VAL A 81 35.79 -2.97 -25.55
C VAL A 81 37.02 -2.87 -24.66
N LEU A 82 36.90 -3.11 -23.35
CA LEU A 82 38.06 -3.09 -22.46
C LEU A 82 39.00 -4.26 -22.80
N PRO A 83 40.33 -4.08 -22.75
CA PRO A 83 41.30 -5.16 -22.94
C PRO A 83 41.19 -6.18 -21.80
N ALA A 84 41.75 -7.38 -21.97
CA ALA A 84 41.70 -8.43 -20.94
C ALA A 84 42.25 -7.94 -19.58
N PRO A 85 41.69 -8.41 -18.45
CA PRO A 85 42.08 -7.95 -17.12
C PRO A 85 43.57 -8.24 -16.86
N LEU A 86 44.30 -7.23 -16.38
CA LEU A 86 45.75 -7.29 -16.20
C LEU A 86 46.13 -7.03 -14.75
N LYS A 87 46.74 -8.02 -14.10
CA LYS A 87 47.22 -7.91 -12.72
C LYS A 87 48.67 -7.44 -12.70
N LEU A 88 48.90 -6.19 -12.30
CA LEU A 88 50.24 -5.62 -12.15
C LEU A 88 50.64 -5.51 -10.66
N PRO A 89 51.94 -5.58 -10.33
CA PRO A 89 52.45 -5.26 -9.00
C PRO A 89 52.06 -3.84 -8.57
N LYS A 90 51.69 -3.66 -7.29
CA LYS A 90 51.27 -2.37 -6.72
C LYS A 90 52.29 -1.23 -6.97
N SER A 91 53.59 -1.56 -6.99
CA SER A 91 54.67 -0.63 -7.26
C SER A 91 54.68 -0.03 -8.67
N LEU A 92 54.05 -0.70 -9.64
CA LEU A 92 53.93 -0.21 -11.03
C LEU A 92 52.64 0.57 -11.26
N VAL A 93 51.59 0.26 -10.51
CA VAL A 93 50.28 0.91 -10.61
C VAL A 93 50.25 2.24 -9.83
N GLN A 94 51.04 2.37 -8.77
CA GLN A 94 51.08 3.53 -7.89
C GLN A 94 52.36 4.36 -8.07
N GLY A 95 52.23 5.69 -8.04
CA GLY A 95 53.36 6.63 -8.00
C GLY A 95 53.99 6.94 -9.37
N LYS A 96 55.29 7.24 -9.38
CA LYS A 96 56.02 7.76 -10.56
C LYS A 96 56.09 6.78 -11.74
N HIS A 97 55.89 5.48 -11.49
CA HIS A 97 55.95 4.44 -12.52
C HIS A 97 54.66 4.31 -13.34
N ALA A 98 53.52 4.78 -12.81
CA ALA A 98 52.23 4.73 -13.50
C ALA A 98 52.19 5.58 -14.78
N ILE A 99 53.05 6.61 -14.85
CA ILE A 99 53.20 7.49 -16.03
C ILE A 99 53.71 6.70 -17.25
N HIS A 100 54.46 5.61 -17.02
CA HIS A 100 55.06 4.79 -18.08
C HIS A 100 54.16 3.63 -18.54
N LEU A 101 53.00 3.42 -17.91
CA LEU A 101 52.05 2.40 -18.36
C LEU A 101 51.37 2.86 -19.66
N SER A 102 51.34 1.96 -20.67
CA SER A 102 50.57 2.20 -21.89
C SER A 102 49.08 2.33 -21.55
N GLY A 103 48.33 3.05 -22.39
CA GLY A 103 46.88 3.21 -22.21
C GLY A 103 46.14 1.86 -22.15
N THR A 104 46.59 0.87 -22.93
CA THR A 104 46.03 -0.49 -22.91
C THR A 104 46.31 -1.24 -21.60
N ALA A 105 47.50 -1.07 -21.01
CA ALA A 105 47.83 -1.66 -19.72
C ALA A 105 47.03 -1.02 -18.58
N LYS A 106 46.86 0.31 -18.61
CA LYS A 106 46.00 1.06 -17.67
C LYS A 106 44.55 0.56 -17.72
N LEU A 107 44.01 0.42 -18.93
CA LEU A 107 42.66 -0.11 -19.15
C LEU A 107 42.48 -1.56 -18.67
N GLY A 108 43.51 -2.40 -18.81
CA GLY A 108 43.50 -3.78 -18.31
C GLY A 108 43.49 -3.86 -16.78
N VAL A 109 44.19 -2.96 -16.10
CA VAL A 109 44.14 -2.83 -14.63
C VAL A 109 42.76 -2.35 -14.18
N ILE A 110 42.22 -1.32 -14.84
CA ILE A 110 40.87 -0.81 -14.56
C ILE A 110 39.84 -1.92 -14.72
N ARG A 111 39.88 -2.70 -15.81
CA ARG A 111 38.94 -3.82 -15.99
C ARG A 111 39.01 -4.83 -14.86
N LEU A 112 40.21 -5.20 -14.42
CA LEU A 112 40.39 -6.14 -13.30
C LEU A 112 39.74 -5.60 -12.00
N GLU A 113 39.87 -4.29 -11.76
CA GLU A 113 39.30 -3.63 -10.59
C GLU A 113 37.77 -3.50 -10.69
N LEU A 114 37.23 -3.21 -11.88
CA LEU A 114 35.79 -3.11 -12.13
C LEU A 114 35.06 -4.47 -12.15
N GLU A 115 35.75 -5.54 -12.54
CA GLU A 115 35.22 -6.91 -12.51
C GLU A 115 35.46 -7.61 -11.14
N SER A 116 35.97 -6.90 -10.14
CA SER A 116 36.12 -7.41 -8.76
C SER A 116 34.76 -7.49 -8.04
N GLU A 117 34.70 -8.30 -6.98
CA GLU A 117 33.54 -8.39 -6.08
C GLU A 117 33.71 -7.53 -4.82
N GLU A 118 34.89 -6.91 -4.64
CA GLU A 118 35.21 -6.10 -3.47
C GLU A 118 34.99 -4.61 -3.74
N GLU A 119 34.21 -3.95 -2.88
CA GLU A 119 33.95 -2.50 -2.93
C GLU A 119 35.25 -1.67 -2.88
N GLY A 120 36.26 -2.17 -2.18
CA GLY A 120 37.58 -1.54 -2.09
C GLY A 120 38.38 -1.56 -3.39
N ASP A 121 38.11 -2.50 -4.30
CA ASP A 121 38.73 -2.51 -5.62
C ASP A 121 38.00 -1.58 -6.60
N TRP A 122 36.68 -1.44 -6.47
CA TRP A 122 35.92 -0.44 -7.24
C TRP A 122 36.38 0.98 -6.91
N LEU A 123 36.65 1.27 -5.65
CA LEU A 123 37.19 2.57 -5.24
C LEU A 123 38.58 2.83 -5.86
N LYS A 124 39.47 1.84 -5.88
CA LYS A 124 40.77 1.96 -6.55
C LYS A 124 40.61 2.19 -8.06
N GLY A 125 39.70 1.46 -8.69
CA GLY A 125 39.38 1.64 -10.11
C GLY A 125 38.90 3.06 -10.42
N GLN A 126 38.06 3.62 -9.54
CA GLN A 126 37.61 5.01 -9.63
C GLN A 126 38.78 6.00 -9.48
N GLU A 127 39.63 5.81 -8.47
CA GLU A 127 40.81 6.65 -8.24
C GLU A 127 41.78 6.60 -9.45
N HIS A 128 42.04 5.42 -10.01
CA HIS A 128 42.89 5.24 -11.18
C HIS A 128 42.30 5.88 -12.44
N LEU A 129 40.99 5.74 -12.67
CA LEU A 129 40.30 6.38 -13.79
C LEU A 129 40.43 7.90 -13.75
N LEU A 130 40.24 8.51 -12.58
CA LEU A 130 40.37 9.96 -12.40
C LEU A 130 41.84 10.40 -12.49
N ALA A 131 42.76 9.71 -11.80
CA ALA A 131 44.18 10.04 -11.76
C ALA A 131 44.86 9.90 -13.12
N TRP A 132 44.38 9.00 -13.97
CA TRP A 132 44.98 8.79 -15.28
C TRP A 132 44.33 9.62 -16.38
N SER A 133 43.17 10.26 -16.16
CA SER A 133 42.34 10.93 -17.18
C SER A 133 43.10 11.90 -18.12
N ASP A 134 44.14 12.58 -17.64
CA ASP A 134 45.00 13.47 -18.45
C ASP A 134 45.92 12.71 -19.44
N SER A 135 46.21 11.44 -19.18
CA SER A 135 47.14 10.62 -19.99
C SER A 135 46.50 9.96 -21.22
N TRP A 136 45.24 10.29 -21.51
CA TRP A 136 44.44 9.68 -22.60
C TRP A 136 44.34 10.60 -23.82
N GLN A 137 44.89 11.82 -23.77
CA GLN A 137 44.96 12.74 -24.91
C GLN A 137 46.25 12.53 -25.73
N PRO A 138 46.20 12.59 -27.07
CA PRO A 138 47.38 12.52 -27.92
C PRO A 138 48.20 13.82 -27.81
N ALA A 139 49.49 13.70 -27.53
CA ALA A 139 50.42 14.83 -27.40
C ALA A 139 50.81 15.42 -28.78
N GLU A 140 50.66 16.74 -28.95
CA GLU A 140 51.27 17.50 -30.05
C GLU A 140 52.67 18.04 -29.64
N PRO A 141 53.67 18.03 -30.55
CA PRO A 141 55.04 18.43 -30.22
C PRO A 141 55.32 19.93 -30.43
N ALA A 142 56.12 20.51 -29.52
CA ALA A 142 56.64 21.87 -29.57
C ALA A 142 57.81 22.02 -30.57
N SER A 143 57.92 23.19 -31.21
CA SER A 143 59.05 23.57 -32.07
C SER A 143 59.64 24.94 -31.68
N GLN A 144 60.95 25.06 -31.88
CA GLN A 144 61.91 25.99 -31.26
C GLN A 144 62.14 27.31 -32.04
N GLU A 145 62.60 28.34 -31.33
CA GLU A 145 63.14 29.62 -31.85
C GLU A 145 64.50 29.46 -32.57
N LYS A 146 64.81 30.39 -33.48
CA LYS A 146 66.17 30.68 -33.97
C LYS A 146 66.41 32.19 -34.13
N VAL A 147 67.41 32.70 -33.41
CA VAL A 147 68.06 34.01 -33.59
C VAL A 147 69.29 33.83 -34.50
N GLN A 148 69.57 34.81 -35.38
CA GLN A 148 70.85 34.93 -36.08
C GLN A 148 71.40 36.36 -35.94
N GLU A 149 72.67 36.41 -35.56
CA GLU A 149 73.52 37.56 -35.33
C GLU A 149 74.56 37.67 -36.46
N SER A 150 74.88 38.88 -36.93
CA SER A 150 76.17 39.14 -37.60
C SER A 150 76.53 40.64 -37.61
N THR A 151 77.81 40.90 -37.39
CA THR A 151 78.58 42.17 -37.41
C THR A 151 79.78 41.99 -38.39
N PRO A 152 80.75 42.92 -38.65
CA PRO A 152 80.92 44.34 -38.29
C PRO A 152 81.56 45.30 -39.38
N ALA A 153 81.74 46.58 -38.96
CA ALA A 153 82.82 47.58 -39.25
C ALA A 153 82.90 48.31 -40.63
N PRO A 154 83.63 49.46 -40.82
CA PRO A 154 84.30 50.42 -39.90
C PRO A 154 84.00 51.93 -40.19
N LYS A 155 84.04 52.83 -39.18
CA LYS A 155 84.25 54.31 -39.31
C LYS A 155 84.52 54.90 -37.91
N GLU A 156 85.79 55.01 -37.52
CA GLU A 156 86.24 54.74 -36.15
C GLU A 156 86.30 55.89 -35.14
N ILE A 157 85.88 57.13 -35.44
CA ILE A 157 85.98 58.22 -34.42
C ILE A 157 84.63 58.91 -34.16
N ALA A 158 83.72 58.94 -35.14
CA ALA A 158 82.32 59.34 -34.92
C ALA A 158 81.44 58.17 -34.43
N ARG A 159 81.75 56.91 -34.82
CA ARG A 159 81.08 55.73 -34.26
C ARG A 159 81.37 55.53 -32.79
N ALA A 160 82.59 55.79 -32.31
CA ALA A 160 82.91 55.62 -30.89
C ALA A 160 82.01 56.48 -29.99
N LYS A 161 81.81 57.76 -30.35
CA LYS A 161 80.88 58.65 -29.62
C LYS A 161 79.40 58.25 -29.76
N LYS A 162 78.99 57.75 -30.93
CA LYS A 162 77.62 57.24 -31.16
C LYS A 162 77.37 55.93 -30.41
N LEU A 163 78.34 55.03 -30.40
CA LEU A 163 78.33 53.76 -29.67
C LEU A 163 78.40 53.97 -28.16
N GLU A 164 79.14 54.97 -27.67
CA GLU A 164 79.09 55.36 -26.25
C GLU A 164 77.73 55.93 -25.86
N LYS A 165 77.11 56.74 -26.72
CA LYS A 165 75.75 57.24 -26.50
C LYS A 165 74.71 56.12 -26.54
N GLU A 166 74.85 55.17 -27.47
CA GLU A 166 74.01 53.97 -27.57
C GLU A 166 74.24 53.05 -26.37
N LYS A 167 75.48 52.85 -25.91
CA LYS A 167 75.83 52.10 -24.70
C LYS A 167 75.16 52.72 -23.48
N ARG A 168 75.27 54.04 -23.28
CA ARG A 168 74.58 54.74 -22.18
C ARG A 168 73.06 54.61 -22.27
N ASN A 169 72.48 54.66 -23.46
CA ASN A 169 71.04 54.48 -23.66
C ASN A 169 70.61 53.03 -23.37
N LEU A 170 71.42 52.05 -23.79
CA LEU A 170 71.19 50.64 -23.48
C LEU A 170 71.34 50.37 -21.97
N GLU A 171 72.34 50.94 -21.31
CA GLU A 171 72.51 50.88 -19.86
C GLU A 171 71.31 51.50 -19.13
N GLN A 172 70.80 52.64 -19.60
CA GLN A 172 69.57 53.26 -19.06
C GLN A 172 68.34 52.38 -19.28
N ARG A 173 68.21 51.73 -20.44
CA ARG A 173 67.11 50.79 -20.73
C ARG A 173 67.21 49.52 -19.89
N ILE A 174 68.42 49.00 -19.67
CA ILE A 174 68.68 47.86 -18.78
C ILE A 174 68.26 48.24 -17.36
N ALA A 175 68.74 49.38 -16.83
CA ALA A 175 68.36 49.85 -15.51
C ALA A 175 66.85 50.11 -15.37
N ALA A 176 66.18 50.62 -16.41
CA ALA A 176 64.72 50.76 -16.43
C ALA A 176 64.01 49.40 -16.47
N SER A 177 64.52 48.44 -17.23
CA SER A 177 63.97 47.08 -17.30
C SER A 177 64.19 46.30 -16.00
N GLU A 178 65.32 46.49 -15.32
CA GLU A 178 65.61 45.90 -14.01
C GLU A 178 64.65 46.44 -12.94
N LYS A 179 64.37 47.75 -12.97
CA LYS A 179 63.34 48.36 -12.10
C LYS A 179 61.94 47.81 -12.38
N GLU A 180 61.57 47.62 -13.64
CA GLU A 180 60.27 47.04 -13.98
C GLU A 180 60.18 45.55 -13.61
N ILE A 181 61.27 44.78 -13.78
CA ILE A 181 61.37 43.39 -13.32
C ILE A 181 61.19 43.32 -11.81
N ALA A 182 61.86 44.18 -11.03
CA ALA A 182 61.69 44.25 -9.59
C ALA A 182 60.24 44.57 -9.20
N ARG A 183 59.62 45.56 -9.87
CA ARG A 183 58.20 45.91 -9.65
C ARG A 183 57.26 44.75 -9.94
N LEU A 184 57.47 44.04 -11.06
CA LEU A 184 56.66 42.88 -11.43
C LEU A 184 56.89 41.70 -10.47
N GLN A 185 58.11 41.51 -9.97
CA GLN A 185 58.41 40.50 -8.96
C GLN A 185 57.67 40.79 -7.64
N ASP A 186 57.64 42.04 -7.20
CA ASP A 186 56.88 42.46 -6.01
C ASP A 186 55.37 42.27 -6.19
N GLN A 187 54.83 42.57 -7.38
CA GLN A 187 53.43 42.30 -7.71
C GLN A 187 53.11 40.80 -7.72
N VAL A 188 53.99 39.98 -8.30
CA VAL A 188 53.84 38.51 -8.28
C VAL A 188 53.94 37.97 -6.84
N GLY A 189 54.81 38.52 -6.01
CA GLY A 189 54.89 38.19 -4.58
C GLY A 189 53.60 38.51 -3.84
N SER A 190 53.05 39.70 -4.06
CA SER A 190 51.78 40.16 -3.49
C SER A 190 50.61 39.29 -3.91
N GLU A 191 50.51 38.95 -5.21
CA GLU A 191 49.47 38.08 -5.75
C GLU A 191 49.62 36.62 -5.26
N ARG A 192 50.85 36.13 -5.06
CA ARG A 192 51.07 34.82 -4.42
C ARG A 192 50.57 34.81 -2.97
N GLY A 193 50.84 35.88 -2.22
CA GLY A 193 50.30 36.06 -0.87
C GLY A 193 48.78 36.07 -0.85
N ARG A 194 48.15 36.85 -1.73
CA ARG A 194 46.68 36.89 -1.89
C ARG A 194 46.10 35.52 -2.25
N ARG A 195 46.74 34.79 -3.17
CA ARG A 195 46.31 33.42 -3.54
C ARG A 195 46.47 32.43 -2.39
N ALA A 196 47.47 32.59 -1.53
CA ALA A 196 47.63 31.75 -0.34
C ALA A 196 46.49 32.00 0.66
N GLN A 197 46.17 33.27 0.95
CA GLN A 197 45.05 33.65 1.81
C GLN A 197 43.71 33.11 1.28
N LEU A 198 43.42 33.31 0.00
CA LEU A 198 42.19 32.78 -0.61
C LEU A 198 42.12 31.24 -0.57
N LYS A 199 43.26 30.54 -0.66
CA LYS A 199 43.29 29.09 -0.52
C LYS A 199 42.99 28.64 0.92
N GLU A 200 43.47 29.38 1.90
CA GLU A 200 43.19 29.15 3.32
C GLU A 200 41.70 29.37 3.62
N GLU A 201 41.13 30.50 3.18
CA GLU A 201 39.69 30.80 3.30
C GLU A 201 38.82 29.71 2.62
N ILE A 202 39.19 29.25 1.43
CA ILE A 202 38.48 28.17 0.74
C ILE A 202 38.57 26.86 1.55
N SER A 203 39.70 26.60 2.21
CA SER A 203 39.89 25.41 3.04
C SER A 203 39.01 25.48 4.30
N GLU A 204 38.97 26.62 4.96
CA GLU A 204 38.12 26.87 6.13
C GLU A 204 36.64 26.72 5.79
N LEU A 205 36.18 27.38 4.72
CA LEU A 205 34.78 27.29 4.27
C LEU A 205 34.38 25.85 3.87
N LYS A 206 35.31 25.06 3.32
CA LYS A 206 35.06 23.64 3.05
C LYS A 206 34.90 22.84 4.34
N SER A 207 35.74 23.09 5.34
CA SER A 207 35.63 22.45 6.65
C SER A 207 34.30 22.78 7.32
N GLU A 208 33.90 24.06 7.34
CA GLU A 208 32.62 24.49 7.91
C GLU A 208 31.42 23.86 7.20
N ARG A 209 31.47 23.79 5.87
CA ARG A 209 30.45 23.09 5.07
C ARG A 209 30.36 21.61 5.47
N ASP A 210 31.49 20.93 5.60
CA ASP A 210 31.51 19.51 5.93
C ASP A 210 30.99 19.24 7.35
N GLU A 211 31.33 20.08 8.30
CA GLU A 211 30.77 20.05 9.66
C GLU A 211 29.25 20.32 9.67
N ALA A 212 28.78 21.29 8.87
CA ALA A 212 27.35 21.57 8.72
C ALA A 212 26.60 20.37 8.09
N LEU A 213 27.18 19.74 7.07
CA LEU A 213 26.63 18.53 6.45
C LEU A 213 26.58 17.36 7.44
N GLN A 214 27.62 17.16 8.25
CA GLN A 214 27.62 16.13 9.29
C GLN A 214 26.54 16.40 10.35
N ARG A 215 26.39 17.64 10.81
CA ARG A 215 25.31 18.02 11.74
C ARG A 215 23.92 17.82 11.12
N ALA A 216 23.75 18.15 9.85
CA ALA A 216 22.50 17.91 9.13
C ALA A 216 22.21 16.41 8.97
N ALA A 217 23.22 15.59 8.66
CA ALA A 217 23.08 14.14 8.57
C ALA A 217 22.75 13.50 9.92
N GLN A 218 23.39 13.93 11.01
CA GLN A 218 23.07 13.47 12.36
C GLN A 218 21.65 13.88 12.77
N SER A 219 21.25 15.12 12.50
CA SER A 219 19.88 15.59 12.74
C SER A 219 18.86 14.83 11.90
N LYS A 220 19.17 14.54 10.62
CA LYS A 220 18.33 13.70 9.76
C LYS A 220 18.21 12.28 10.31
N LYS A 221 19.28 11.67 10.82
CA LYS A 221 19.24 10.35 11.45
C LYS A 221 18.42 10.35 12.74
N LYS A 222 18.55 11.40 13.57
CA LYS A 222 17.71 11.59 14.76
C LYS A 222 16.24 11.78 14.38
N LEU A 223 15.95 12.54 13.34
CA LEU A 223 14.61 12.74 12.81
C LEU A 223 14.02 11.49 12.18
N GLN A 224 14.80 10.67 11.48
CA GLN A 224 14.35 9.38 10.97
C GLN A 224 14.10 8.38 12.11
N GLY A 225 14.92 8.43 13.16
CA GLY A 225 14.69 7.69 14.40
C GLY A 225 13.43 8.16 15.14
N SER A 226 13.13 9.47 15.14
CA SER A 226 11.92 10.01 15.77
C SER A 226 10.68 9.93 14.89
N GLN A 227 10.83 9.90 13.55
CA GLN A 227 9.77 9.55 12.59
C GLN A 227 9.38 8.07 12.66
N SER A 228 10.04 7.27 13.50
CA SER A 228 9.53 5.98 13.97
C SER A 228 8.41 6.10 15.02
N VAL A 229 7.73 7.25 15.07
CA VAL A 229 6.27 7.24 15.17
C VAL A 229 5.73 6.14 14.23
N SER A 230 5.25 4.98 14.69
CA SER A 230 5.07 4.57 16.06
C SER A 230 4.74 3.07 16.09
N LYS A 231 5.68 2.19 16.46
CA LYS A 231 5.29 0.81 16.79
C LYS A 231 4.26 0.80 17.93
N ARG A 232 4.36 1.79 18.82
CA ARG A 232 3.43 2.02 19.92
C ARG A 232 2.08 2.55 19.44
N GLU A 233 1.99 3.57 18.58
CA GLU A 233 0.70 4.04 18.07
C GLU A 233 0.09 3.06 17.08
N ALA A 234 0.88 2.33 16.28
CA ALA A 234 0.37 1.22 15.48
C ALA A 234 -0.25 0.13 16.38
N GLY A 235 0.42 -0.23 17.48
CA GLY A 235 -0.13 -1.12 18.49
C GLY A 235 -1.39 -0.56 19.17
N LEU A 236 -1.40 0.74 19.52
CA LEU A 236 -2.58 1.39 20.10
C LEU A 236 -3.75 1.46 19.10
N LEU A 237 -3.50 1.69 17.81
CA LEU A 237 -4.52 1.67 16.77
C LEU A 237 -5.10 0.26 16.62
N GLU A 238 -4.26 -0.77 16.59
CA GLU A 238 -4.70 -2.17 16.56
C GLU A 238 -5.54 -2.53 17.81
N ASP A 239 -5.12 -2.06 18.98
CA ASP A 239 -5.87 -2.26 20.24
C ASP A 239 -7.20 -1.50 20.23
N VAL A 240 -7.25 -0.28 19.70
CA VAL A 240 -8.49 0.50 19.53
C VAL A 240 -9.44 -0.20 18.56
N GLU A 241 -8.96 -0.76 17.46
CA GLU A 241 -9.78 -1.55 16.53
C GLU A 241 -10.33 -2.81 17.21
N LYS A 242 -9.50 -3.56 17.94
CA LYS A 242 -9.93 -4.75 18.70
C LYS A 242 -10.97 -4.41 19.77
N LEU A 243 -10.76 -3.32 20.51
CA LEU A 243 -11.71 -2.85 21.52
C LEU A 243 -13.02 -2.38 20.88
N SER A 244 -12.96 -1.66 19.77
CA SER A 244 -14.16 -1.22 19.04
C SER A 244 -14.99 -2.41 18.55
N HIS A 245 -14.33 -3.44 18.02
CA HIS A 245 -15.02 -4.68 17.64
C HIS A 245 -15.66 -5.38 18.84
N ARG A 246 -14.93 -5.48 19.97
CA ARG A 246 -15.47 -6.05 21.21
C ARG A 246 -16.67 -5.27 21.74
N ILE A 247 -16.64 -3.93 21.71
CA ILE A 247 -17.76 -3.07 22.10
C ILE A 247 -18.97 -3.37 21.20
N GLY A 248 -18.78 -3.48 19.89
CA GLY A 248 -19.86 -3.84 18.96
C GLY A 248 -20.52 -5.19 19.30
N VAL A 249 -19.72 -6.22 19.58
CA VAL A 249 -20.22 -7.56 19.97
C VAL A 249 -20.94 -7.51 21.32
N VAL A 250 -20.41 -6.78 22.30
CA VAL A 250 -21.05 -6.64 23.61
C VAL A 250 -22.36 -5.87 23.50
N SER A 251 -22.39 -4.79 22.70
CA SER A 251 -23.63 -4.04 22.44
C SER A 251 -24.71 -4.94 21.86
N GLN A 252 -24.39 -5.73 20.82
CA GLN A 252 -25.34 -6.69 20.24
C GLN A 252 -25.83 -7.72 21.27
N LYS A 253 -24.95 -8.21 22.16
CA LYS A 253 -25.35 -9.12 23.23
C LYS A 253 -26.27 -8.45 24.25
N VAL A 254 -25.98 -7.21 24.63
CA VAL A 254 -26.83 -6.42 25.55
C VAL A 254 -28.20 -6.20 24.93
N ASP A 255 -28.26 -5.87 23.64
CA ASP A 255 -29.52 -5.71 22.93
C ASP A 255 -30.33 -7.01 22.97
N ILE A 256 -29.72 -8.14 22.61
CA ILE A 256 -30.38 -9.46 22.67
C ILE A 256 -30.88 -9.77 24.08
N LEU A 257 -30.03 -9.63 25.10
CA LEU A 257 -30.40 -9.91 26.48
C LEU A 257 -31.49 -8.98 27.01
N THR A 258 -31.51 -7.72 26.56
CA THR A 258 -32.57 -6.77 26.92
C THR A 258 -33.91 -7.22 26.33
N HIS A 259 -33.93 -7.62 25.05
CA HIS A 259 -35.14 -8.18 24.44
C HIS A 259 -35.59 -9.48 25.13
N GLU A 260 -34.67 -10.39 25.46
CA GLU A 260 -34.99 -11.63 26.16
C GLU A 260 -35.52 -11.37 27.58
N ARG A 261 -34.95 -10.40 28.30
CA ARG A 261 -35.43 -9.98 29.63
C ARG A 261 -36.85 -9.44 29.54
N ASP A 262 -37.12 -8.55 28.59
CA ASP A 262 -38.42 -7.92 28.43
C ASP A 262 -39.48 -8.96 28.00
N ASP A 263 -39.11 -9.87 27.07
CA ASP A 263 -39.93 -11.01 26.71
C ASP A 263 -40.22 -11.91 27.94
N LEU A 264 -39.23 -12.21 28.78
CA LEU A 264 -39.42 -13.02 29.99
C LEU A 264 -40.32 -12.34 31.02
N ARG A 265 -40.13 -11.03 31.25
CA ARG A 265 -40.98 -10.26 32.16
C ARG A 265 -42.44 -10.32 31.72
N ALA A 266 -42.70 -10.09 30.44
CA ALA A 266 -44.04 -10.11 29.90
C ALA A 266 -44.67 -11.54 29.92
N CYS A 267 -43.85 -12.59 29.84
CA CYS A 267 -44.32 -13.98 30.09
C CYS A 267 -44.72 -14.22 31.55
N LEU A 268 -44.00 -13.64 32.51
CA LEU A 268 -44.31 -13.76 33.93
C LEU A 268 -45.59 -12.99 34.27
N GLU A 269 -45.75 -11.78 33.72
CA GLU A 269 -46.98 -10.98 33.87
C GLU A 269 -48.21 -11.74 33.33
N ASP A 270 -48.07 -12.40 32.17
CA ASP A 270 -49.12 -13.29 31.62
C ASP A 270 -49.38 -14.51 32.50
N TYR A 271 -48.32 -15.17 32.98
CA TYR A 271 -48.46 -16.34 33.85
C TYR A 271 -49.22 -15.99 35.12
N ASP A 272 -48.89 -14.86 35.74
CA ASP A 272 -49.61 -14.34 36.90
C ASP A 272 -51.07 -14.03 36.54
N HIS A 273 -51.33 -13.35 35.42
CA HIS A 273 -52.70 -13.08 34.98
C HIS A 273 -53.53 -14.37 34.81
N PHE A 274 -52.96 -15.37 34.15
CA PHE A 274 -53.63 -16.63 33.86
C PHE A 274 -53.81 -17.54 35.07
N LEU A 275 -52.91 -17.48 36.06
CA LEU A 275 -53.10 -18.16 37.34
C LEU A 275 -54.34 -17.64 38.09
N HIS A 276 -54.71 -16.37 37.88
CA HIS A 276 -55.84 -15.74 38.55
C HIS A 276 -57.11 -15.67 37.69
N MET A 277 -57.09 -16.20 36.46
CA MET A 277 -58.32 -16.30 35.66
C MET A 277 -59.25 -17.36 36.24
N GLU A 278 -60.54 -17.05 36.29
CA GLU A 278 -61.57 -17.99 36.70
C GLU A 278 -61.66 -19.18 35.74
N GLU A 279 -62.12 -20.33 36.25
CA GLU A 279 -62.38 -21.49 35.41
C GLU A 279 -63.63 -21.24 34.57
N GLU A 280 -63.44 -21.03 33.26
CA GLU A 280 -64.53 -20.93 32.30
C GLU A 280 -65.02 -22.34 31.95
N GLU A 281 -66.25 -22.68 32.34
CA GLU A 281 -66.92 -23.87 31.84
C GLU A 281 -67.50 -23.60 30.45
N VAL A 282 -66.85 -24.13 29.41
CA VAL A 282 -67.33 -24.03 28.02
C VAL A 282 -68.32 -25.17 27.74
N PRO A 283 -69.60 -24.87 27.44
CA PRO A 283 -70.59 -25.89 27.10
C PRO A 283 -70.18 -26.69 25.86
N SER A 284 -70.75 -27.89 25.72
CA SER A 284 -70.68 -28.71 24.50
C SER A 284 -71.23 -27.95 23.29
N PHE A 285 -70.51 -27.98 22.17
CA PHE A 285 -70.93 -27.45 20.87
C PHE A 285 -71.85 -28.42 20.14
N ARG A 286 -71.86 -29.69 20.51
CA ARG A 286 -72.83 -30.67 20.01
C ARG A 286 -74.24 -30.44 20.56
N ASP A 287 -74.32 -29.95 21.80
CA ASP A 287 -75.59 -29.77 22.52
C ASP A 287 -76.14 -28.34 22.46
N ARG A 288 -75.39 -27.39 21.89
CA ARG A 288 -75.79 -25.99 21.73
C ARG A 288 -75.83 -25.59 20.25
N PRO A 289 -76.86 -24.88 19.79
CA PRO A 289 -76.86 -24.34 18.43
C PRO A 289 -75.73 -23.31 18.25
N LEU A 290 -74.94 -23.51 17.20
CA LEU A 290 -73.99 -22.54 16.67
C LEU A 290 -74.68 -21.19 16.44
N THR A 291 -73.93 -20.09 16.55
CA THR A 291 -74.45 -18.77 16.20
C THR A 291 -74.76 -18.69 14.69
N LYS A 292 -75.64 -17.77 14.27
CA LYS A 292 -75.98 -17.62 12.84
C LYS A 292 -74.74 -17.44 11.94
N PRO A 293 -73.75 -16.59 12.29
CA PRO A 293 -72.53 -16.45 11.49
C PRO A 293 -71.72 -17.75 11.39
N GLU A 294 -71.70 -18.56 12.45
CA GLU A 294 -71.00 -19.84 12.44
C GLU A 294 -71.70 -20.84 11.52
N LEU A 295 -73.04 -20.91 11.54
CA LEU A 295 -73.80 -21.80 10.64
C LEU A 295 -73.56 -21.47 9.16
N GLU A 296 -73.57 -20.19 8.80
CA GLU A 296 -73.26 -19.74 7.44
C GLU A 296 -71.83 -20.12 7.03
N LEU A 297 -70.87 -19.94 7.96
CA LEU A 297 -69.48 -20.31 7.74
C LEU A 297 -69.30 -21.82 7.58
N VAL A 298 -69.97 -22.64 8.40
CA VAL A 298 -69.95 -24.11 8.28
C VAL A 298 -70.46 -24.55 6.92
N GLY A 299 -71.59 -24.00 6.45
CA GLY A 299 -72.11 -24.30 5.11
C GLY A 299 -71.07 -24.04 4.03
N THR A 300 -70.42 -22.87 4.08
CA THR A 300 -69.39 -22.48 3.12
C THR A 300 -68.14 -23.36 3.18
N VAL A 301 -67.68 -23.73 4.39
CA VAL A 301 -66.54 -24.64 4.57
C VAL A 301 -66.84 -26.04 4.04
N LEU A 302 -68.04 -26.57 4.30
CA LEU A 302 -68.44 -27.89 3.81
C LEU A 302 -68.55 -27.93 2.28
N GLU A 303 -69.12 -26.89 1.66
CA GLU A 303 -69.16 -26.76 0.19
C GLU A 303 -67.75 -26.71 -0.41
N HIS A 304 -66.84 -25.93 0.19
CA HIS A 304 -65.44 -25.89 -0.22
C HIS A 304 -64.78 -27.28 -0.10
N ASN A 305 -64.98 -27.97 1.03
CA ASN A 305 -64.41 -29.29 1.28
C ASN A 305 -64.92 -30.34 0.27
N GLN A 306 -66.18 -30.27 -0.12
CA GLN A 306 -66.75 -31.14 -1.16
C GLN A 306 -66.16 -30.86 -2.54
N THR A 307 -65.87 -29.59 -2.84
CA THR A 307 -65.34 -29.15 -4.14
C THR A 307 -63.86 -29.47 -4.29
N GLN A 308 -63.06 -29.20 -3.25
CA GLN A 308 -61.59 -29.35 -3.27
C GLN A 308 -61.12 -30.73 -2.78
N GLY A 309 -62.02 -31.51 -2.15
CA GLY A 309 -61.70 -32.84 -1.60
C GLY A 309 -60.79 -32.82 -0.36
N THR A 310 -60.50 -31.64 0.19
CA THR A 310 -59.61 -31.47 1.35
C THR A 310 -60.18 -30.45 2.33
N SER A 311 -60.16 -30.78 3.62
CA SER A 311 -60.49 -29.85 4.71
C SER A 311 -59.32 -28.92 5.02
N PHE A 312 -59.62 -27.66 5.38
CA PHE A 312 -58.61 -26.73 5.89
C PHE A 312 -57.91 -27.28 7.12
N ARG A 313 -56.59 -27.09 7.20
CA ARG A 313 -55.76 -27.49 8.33
C ARG A 313 -55.25 -26.25 9.06
N ILE A 314 -55.70 -26.04 10.30
CA ILE A 314 -55.36 -24.88 11.12
C ILE A 314 -54.50 -25.33 12.29
N LEU A 315 -53.36 -24.66 12.47
CA LEU A 315 -52.48 -24.86 13.63
C LEU A 315 -52.70 -23.74 14.64
N VAL A 316 -53.04 -24.09 15.88
CA VAL A 316 -53.04 -23.19 17.03
C VAL A 316 -51.76 -23.42 17.81
N ILE A 317 -51.00 -22.36 18.11
CA ILE A 317 -49.78 -22.46 18.93
C ILE A 317 -49.84 -21.46 20.06
N GLY A 318 -49.42 -21.92 21.24
CA GLY A 318 -49.33 -21.09 22.43
C GLY A 318 -50.33 -21.53 23.49
N GLY A 319 -50.46 -20.70 24.51
CA GLY A 319 -51.12 -21.06 25.76
C GLY A 319 -50.24 -21.96 26.63
N GLY A 320 -50.34 -21.78 27.94
CA GLY A 320 -49.86 -22.74 28.94
C GLY A 320 -50.95 -23.76 29.29
N GLU A 321 -50.72 -24.50 30.36
CA GLU A 321 -51.63 -25.52 30.88
C GLU A 321 -53.07 -25.00 31.13
N PRO A 322 -53.30 -23.77 31.68
CA PRO A 322 -54.65 -23.26 31.90
C PRO A 322 -55.45 -23.05 30.61
N GLN A 323 -54.82 -22.68 29.49
CA GLN A 323 -55.51 -22.55 28.21
C GLN A 323 -55.67 -23.90 27.52
N PHE A 324 -54.66 -24.77 27.67
CA PHE A 324 -54.66 -26.09 27.04
C PHE A 324 -55.78 -27.02 27.55
N ARG A 325 -56.37 -26.73 28.72
CA ARG A 325 -57.58 -27.41 29.22
C ARG A 325 -58.75 -27.37 28.23
N HIS A 326 -58.82 -26.37 27.34
CA HIS A 326 -59.86 -26.27 26.31
C HIS A 326 -59.51 -27.04 25.02
N LEU A 327 -58.47 -27.87 25.00
CA LEU A 327 -58.09 -28.67 23.82
C LEU A 327 -59.25 -29.53 23.30
N ASP A 328 -59.99 -30.20 24.20
CA ASP A 328 -61.09 -31.06 23.80
C ASP A 328 -62.23 -30.25 23.18
N LYS A 329 -62.48 -29.04 23.72
CA LYS A 329 -63.43 -28.08 23.17
C LYS A 329 -63.00 -27.52 21.83
N PHE A 330 -61.70 -27.31 21.63
CA PHE A 330 -61.14 -26.95 20.33
C PHE A 330 -61.35 -28.06 19.30
N LYS A 331 -61.10 -29.32 19.64
CA LYS A 331 -61.34 -30.46 18.74
C LYS A 331 -62.82 -30.61 18.40
N GLU A 332 -63.69 -30.51 19.39
CA GLU A 332 -65.14 -30.52 19.21
C GLU A 332 -65.58 -29.39 18.27
N TYR A 333 -65.07 -28.17 18.49
CA TYR A 333 -65.37 -27.03 17.63
C TYR A 333 -64.85 -27.22 16.20
N ALA A 334 -63.64 -27.77 16.02
CA ALA A 334 -63.07 -28.04 14.71
C ALA A 334 -63.91 -29.05 13.91
N GLU A 335 -64.39 -30.10 14.56
CA GLU A 335 -65.29 -31.09 13.99
C GLU A 335 -66.61 -30.44 13.56
N VAL A 336 -67.24 -29.66 14.44
CA VAL A 336 -68.51 -28.97 14.18
C VAL A 336 -68.39 -27.95 13.05
N MET A 337 -67.25 -27.26 12.94
CA MET A 337 -66.99 -26.26 11.90
C MET A 337 -66.47 -26.86 10.58
N GLY A 338 -66.09 -28.14 10.56
CA GLY A 338 -65.63 -28.84 9.36
C GLY A 338 -64.17 -28.58 8.96
N PHE A 339 -63.28 -28.27 9.90
CA PHE A 339 -61.84 -28.12 9.65
C PHE A 339 -61.00 -29.08 10.50
N GLN A 340 -59.76 -29.33 10.06
CA GLN A 340 -58.77 -30.08 10.84
C GLN A 340 -57.95 -29.10 11.68
N GLY A 341 -57.98 -29.27 13.00
CA GLY A 341 -57.26 -28.41 13.94
C GLY A 341 -56.23 -29.19 14.74
N GLU A 342 -55.04 -28.62 14.90
CA GLU A 342 -54.10 -29.06 15.95
C GLU A 342 -53.77 -27.88 16.85
N TRP A 343 -53.81 -28.09 18.16
CA TRP A 343 -53.34 -27.11 19.14
C TRP A 343 -52.09 -27.66 19.80
N ARG A 344 -50.98 -26.94 19.63
CA ARG A 344 -49.72 -27.22 20.30
C ARG A 344 -49.48 -26.23 21.43
N MET A 345 -49.37 -26.76 22.63
CA MET A 345 -48.82 -26.02 23.75
C MET A 345 -47.39 -25.61 23.39
N ALA A 346 -47.07 -24.34 23.58
CA ALA A 346 -45.70 -23.88 23.52
C ALA A 346 -45.30 -23.58 24.97
N GLU A 347 -44.20 -24.16 25.43
CA GLU A 347 -43.62 -23.79 26.72
C GLU A 347 -42.62 -22.65 26.52
N TYR A 348 -42.65 -21.68 27.44
CA TYR A 348 -41.85 -20.44 27.39
C TYR A 348 -40.33 -20.65 27.36
N VAL A 349 -39.83 -21.88 27.54
CA VAL A 349 -38.42 -22.16 27.79
C VAL A 349 -37.62 -22.54 26.53
N SER A 350 -38.27 -22.98 25.42
CA SER A 350 -37.55 -23.60 24.28
C SER A 350 -38.06 -23.25 22.88
N TRP A 351 -38.70 -22.10 22.68
CA TRP A 351 -39.36 -21.74 21.41
C TRP A 351 -38.43 -21.69 20.17
N ASN A 352 -37.13 -21.44 20.35
CA ASN A 352 -36.15 -21.45 19.25
C ASN A 352 -36.04 -22.82 18.55
N LYS A 353 -36.24 -23.91 19.29
CA LYS A 353 -36.29 -25.27 18.71
C LYS A 353 -37.58 -25.48 17.92
N GLU A 354 -38.68 -24.94 18.41
CA GLU A 354 -40.00 -25.02 17.77
C GLU A 354 -40.06 -24.22 16.46
N MET A 355 -39.28 -23.15 16.28
CA MET A 355 -39.28 -22.37 15.01
C MET A 355 -38.92 -23.18 13.77
N LYS A 356 -37.92 -24.08 13.88
CA LYS A 356 -37.54 -24.93 12.73
C LYS A 356 -38.65 -25.89 12.35
N ARG A 357 -39.30 -26.49 13.37
CA ARG A 357 -40.43 -27.39 13.20
C ARG A 357 -41.65 -26.66 12.64
N LEU A 358 -41.99 -25.49 13.22
CA LEU A 358 -43.06 -24.62 12.77
C LEU A 358 -42.92 -24.26 11.29
N LYS A 359 -41.71 -23.92 10.85
CA LYS A 359 -41.45 -23.64 9.44
C LYS A 359 -41.79 -24.84 8.54
N GLN A 360 -41.32 -26.03 8.88
CA GLN A 360 -41.59 -27.24 8.09
C GLN A 360 -43.09 -27.58 8.07
N ASP A 361 -43.76 -27.40 9.20
CA ASP A 361 -45.18 -27.68 9.36
C ASP A 361 -46.04 -26.67 8.60
N MET A 362 -45.74 -25.38 8.67
CA MET A 362 -46.43 -24.37 7.87
C MET A 362 -46.15 -24.54 6.38
N GLU A 363 -45.03 -25.12 5.97
CA GLU A 363 -44.75 -25.39 4.55
C GLU A 363 -45.60 -26.56 4.01
N LYS A 364 -45.83 -27.61 4.81
CA LYS A 364 -46.37 -28.89 4.32
C LYS A 364 -47.75 -29.28 4.86
N ASN A 365 -48.01 -28.95 6.12
CA ASN A 365 -49.04 -29.62 6.91
C ASN A 365 -50.24 -28.73 7.27
N TYR A 366 -50.07 -27.40 7.30
CA TYR A 366 -51.15 -26.49 7.71
C TYR A 366 -51.34 -25.35 6.72
N ASP A 367 -52.57 -24.88 6.61
CA ASP A 367 -52.99 -23.84 5.68
C ASP A 367 -53.07 -22.47 6.36
N ALA A 368 -53.24 -22.44 7.69
CA ALA A 368 -53.18 -21.22 8.50
C ALA A 368 -52.61 -21.46 9.90
N LEU A 369 -52.17 -20.36 10.53
CA LEU A 369 -51.63 -20.32 11.88
C LEU A 369 -52.45 -19.35 12.75
N VAL A 370 -52.87 -19.82 13.92
CA VAL A 370 -53.39 -18.99 15.01
C VAL A 370 -52.37 -19.02 16.14
N ILE A 371 -51.89 -17.84 16.53
CA ILE A 371 -50.95 -17.69 17.64
C ILE A 371 -51.76 -17.20 18.83
N LEU A 372 -51.93 -18.05 19.85
CA LEU A 372 -52.43 -17.56 21.13
C LEU A 372 -51.41 -16.57 21.67
N HIS A 373 -51.88 -15.36 21.94
CA HIS A 373 -51.05 -14.22 22.24
C HIS A 373 -50.04 -14.60 23.30
N TRP A 374 -48.80 -14.57 22.85
CA TRP A 374 -47.61 -14.73 23.63
C TRP A 374 -47.02 -13.35 23.73
N ASN A 375 -46.88 -12.83 24.94
CA ASN A 375 -46.15 -11.59 25.21
C ASN A 375 -44.65 -11.64 24.81
N ARG A 376 -44.18 -12.69 24.12
CA ARG A 376 -42.90 -12.71 23.41
C ARG A 376 -43.06 -12.13 22.01
N THR A 377 -42.65 -10.88 21.87
CA THR A 377 -42.62 -10.17 20.59
C THR A 377 -41.78 -10.90 19.54
N THR A 378 -40.72 -11.59 19.98
CA THR A 378 -39.79 -12.32 19.10
C THR A 378 -40.41 -13.57 18.44
N PHE A 379 -41.17 -14.37 19.19
CA PHE A 379 -41.85 -15.55 18.64
C PHE A 379 -42.91 -15.15 17.61
N THR A 380 -43.82 -14.25 18.00
CA THR A 380 -44.95 -13.82 17.14
C THR A 380 -44.43 -13.18 15.86
N LYS A 381 -43.36 -12.37 15.94
CA LYS A 381 -42.70 -11.79 14.77
C LYS A 381 -42.10 -12.85 13.85
N ASN A 382 -41.39 -13.84 14.40
CA ASN A 382 -40.76 -14.91 13.62
C ASN A 382 -41.78 -15.87 13.00
N ALA A 383 -42.81 -16.26 13.76
CA ALA A 383 -43.91 -17.08 13.26
C ALA A 383 -44.67 -16.38 12.12
N ARG A 384 -44.95 -15.08 12.26
CA ARG A 384 -45.55 -14.29 11.17
C ARG A 384 -44.62 -14.20 9.95
N ALA A 385 -43.31 -14.06 10.16
CA ALA A 385 -42.33 -14.08 9.06
C ALA A 385 -42.32 -15.42 8.31
N ILE A 386 -42.48 -16.54 9.03
CA ILE A 386 -42.63 -17.88 8.43
C ILE A 386 -43.90 -17.96 7.58
N CYS A 387 -45.05 -17.53 8.10
CA CYS A 387 -46.31 -17.58 7.34
C CYS A 387 -46.33 -16.63 6.14
N ASN A 388 -45.69 -15.47 6.26
CA ASN A 388 -45.52 -14.52 5.16
C ASN A 388 -44.52 -15.01 4.10
N ALA A 389 -43.64 -15.95 4.44
CA ALA A 389 -42.70 -16.54 3.49
C ALA A 389 -43.41 -17.59 2.63
N LYS A 390 -43.41 -17.41 1.31
CA LYS A 390 -43.99 -18.30 0.28
C LYS A 390 -45.48 -18.65 0.53
N ASN A 391 -46.35 -18.27 -0.40
CA ASN A 391 -47.82 -18.50 -0.35
C ASN A 391 -48.58 -17.69 0.72
N GLN A 392 -47.90 -16.84 1.51
CA GLN A 392 -48.47 -15.86 2.43
C GLN A 392 -49.63 -16.38 3.30
N LYS A 393 -49.48 -17.52 3.97
CA LYS A 393 -50.58 -18.17 4.71
C LYS A 393 -51.18 -17.26 5.80
N PRO A 394 -52.49 -17.31 6.08
CA PRO A 394 -53.10 -16.54 7.15
C PRO A 394 -52.41 -16.80 8.50
N CYS A 395 -52.11 -15.72 9.23
CA CYS A 395 -51.45 -15.76 10.53
C CYS A 395 -52.11 -14.73 11.45
N ILE A 396 -52.97 -15.19 12.36
CA ILE A 396 -53.74 -14.31 13.26
C ILE A 396 -53.26 -14.50 14.70
N THR A 397 -53.19 -13.41 15.45
CA THR A 397 -52.85 -13.42 16.88
C THR A 397 -54.13 -13.32 17.69
N CYS A 398 -54.37 -14.27 18.60
CA CYS A 398 -55.54 -14.35 19.47
C CYS A 398 -55.20 -13.84 20.87
N HIS A 399 -55.73 -12.71 21.29
CA HIS A 399 -55.65 -12.27 22.69
C HIS A 399 -56.63 -13.10 23.52
N TYR A 400 -56.09 -14.11 24.19
CA TYR A 400 -56.89 -15.14 24.83
C TYR A 400 -57.36 -14.68 26.22
N GLU A 401 -58.66 -14.41 26.34
CA GLU A 401 -59.36 -14.10 27.61
C GLU A 401 -60.44 -15.14 27.92
N GLY A 402 -60.46 -16.24 27.16
CA GLY A 402 -61.50 -17.26 27.19
C GLY A 402 -61.64 -17.95 25.84
N PHE A 403 -62.37 -19.07 25.81
CA PHE A 403 -62.55 -19.84 24.58
C PHE A 403 -63.35 -19.08 23.51
N VAL A 404 -64.17 -18.11 23.92
CA VAL A 404 -64.92 -17.23 23.01
C VAL A 404 -63.98 -16.45 22.07
N ASN A 405 -62.87 -15.91 22.58
CA ASN A 405 -61.90 -15.15 21.79
C ASN A 405 -61.22 -16.05 20.75
N LEU A 406 -60.89 -17.30 21.15
CA LEU A 406 -60.33 -18.28 20.23
C LEU A 406 -61.34 -18.65 19.13
N ARG A 407 -62.62 -18.84 19.46
CA ARG A 407 -63.68 -19.08 18.46
C ARG A 407 -63.78 -17.96 17.43
N GLN A 408 -63.85 -16.71 17.89
CA GLN A 408 -63.90 -15.56 17.00
C GLN A 408 -62.67 -15.49 16.09
N THR A 409 -61.49 -15.77 16.64
CA THR A 409 -60.24 -15.78 15.88
C THR A 409 -60.23 -16.90 14.83
N LEU A 410 -60.74 -18.09 15.16
CA LEU A 410 -60.85 -19.21 14.23
C LEU A 410 -61.86 -18.92 13.11
N GLN A 411 -62.99 -18.27 13.41
CA GLN A 411 -63.94 -17.83 12.40
C GLN A 411 -63.31 -16.84 11.43
N GLU A 412 -62.56 -15.86 11.94
CA GLU A 412 -61.82 -14.93 11.09
C GLU A 412 -60.79 -15.65 10.22
N CYS A 413 -60.05 -16.60 10.80
CA CYS A 413 -59.06 -17.41 10.12
C CYS A 413 -59.67 -18.21 8.94
N LEU A 414 -60.77 -18.92 9.21
CA LEU A 414 -61.53 -19.65 8.19
C LEU A 414 -62.07 -18.70 7.11
N GLY A 415 -62.61 -17.54 7.49
CA GLY A 415 -63.04 -16.53 6.53
C GLY A 415 -61.92 -15.96 5.67
N GLN A 416 -60.68 -15.89 6.18
CA GLN A 416 -59.51 -15.54 5.36
C GLN A 416 -59.11 -16.67 4.40
N LEU A 417 -59.16 -17.93 4.84
CA LEU A 417 -58.87 -19.09 4.01
C LEU A 417 -59.87 -19.25 2.86
N LEU A 418 -61.16 -19.12 3.15
CA LEU A 418 -62.24 -19.17 2.15
C LEU A 418 -62.18 -18.07 1.10
N ARG A 419 -61.58 -16.91 1.42
CA ARG A 419 -61.38 -15.82 0.45
C ARG A 419 -60.19 -16.07 -0.50
N ARG A 420 -59.39 -17.11 -0.24
CA ARG A 420 -58.14 -17.40 -0.94
C ARG A 420 -58.18 -18.68 -1.77
N GLY A 421 -58.99 -19.66 -1.34
CA GLY A 421 -59.39 -20.81 -2.17
C GLY A 421 -60.52 -20.41 -3.11
#